data_AF-A0A4P6LWL0-F1
#
_entry.id   AF-A0A4P6LWL0-F1
#
_cell.length_a   1.000
_cell.length_b   1.000
_cell.length_c   1.000
_cell.angle_alpha   90.00
_cell.angle_beta   90.00
_cell.angle_gamma   90.00
#
_symmetry.space_group_name_H-M   'P 1'
#
loop_
_entity.id
_entity.type
_entity.pdbx_description
1 polymer ?
#
loop_
_entity_poly.entity_id
_entity_poly.type
_entity_poly.pdbx_seq_one_letter_code
_entity_poly.pdbx_strand_id
1 'polypeptide(L)'
;MNFEEDYIMRMIKDMVKALASVVLGRRFTEYEVEEEKASDTDFLYRDIIEMADKGKINEAENILLTDMDQSDSRYLEMAMSFYIHINKYTDEFLAANGYSRQEILDGVEALAEANGIKGLDGLSDTL
;
A
#
# COMPACT_ATOMS: atom_id res chain seq x y z
N MET A 1 23.16 3.06 -1.02
CA MET A 1 22.44 1.97 -0.35
C MET A 1 22.80 2.02 1.10
N ASN A 2 21.87 2.57 1.88
CA ASN A 2 21.97 2.64 3.33
C ASN A 2 21.37 1.33 3.86
N PHE A 3 22.15 0.55 4.61
CA PHE A 3 21.72 -0.78 5.06
C PHE A 3 20.46 -0.73 5.94
N GLU A 4 20.25 0.38 6.64
CA GLU A 4 19.10 0.64 7.48
C GLU A 4 17.82 0.86 6.66
N GLU A 5 17.89 1.66 5.59
CA GLU A 5 16.79 1.87 4.65
C GLU A 5 16.37 0.54 3.99
N ASP A 6 17.34 -0.26 3.53
CA ASP A 6 17.08 -1.59 2.95
C ASP A 6 16.46 -2.58 3.96
N TYR A 7 16.80 -2.44 5.24
CA TYR A 7 16.20 -3.23 6.31
C TYR A 7 14.74 -2.83 6.56
N ILE A 8 14.47 -1.53 6.71
CA ILE A 8 13.12 -0.98 6.92
C ILE A 8 12.20 -1.34 5.74
N MET A 9 12.65 -1.10 4.51
CA MET A 9 11.88 -1.44 3.30
C MET A 9 11.48 -2.92 3.26
N ARG A 10 12.40 -3.81 3.60
CA ARG A 10 12.12 -5.26 3.64
C ARG A 10 11.15 -5.61 4.77
N MET A 11 11.34 -5.04 5.96
CA MET A 11 10.45 -5.25 7.10
C MET A 11 9.00 -4.85 6.76
N ILE A 12 8.81 -3.64 6.21
CA ILE A 12 7.50 -3.15 5.77
C ILE A 12 6.90 -4.09 4.74
N LYS A 13 7.68 -4.46 3.70
CA LYS A 13 7.21 -5.36 2.64
C LYS A 13 6.76 -6.72 3.17
N ASP A 14 7.55 -7.34 4.04
CA ASP A 14 7.25 -8.66 4.58
C ASP A 14 6.00 -8.61 5.48
N MET A 15 5.83 -7.52 6.21
CA MET A 15 4.66 -7.28 7.05
C MET A 15 3.38 -7.09 6.24
N VAL A 16 3.40 -6.22 5.21
CA VAL A 16 2.24 -6.03 4.31
C VAL A 16 1.85 -7.35 3.67
N LYS A 17 2.82 -8.16 3.20
CA LYS A 17 2.53 -9.48 2.63
C LYS A 17 1.95 -10.47 3.63
N ALA A 18 2.42 -10.47 4.87
CA ALA A 18 1.89 -11.32 5.92
C ALA A 18 0.44 -10.94 6.25
N LEU A 19 0.17 -9.65 6.44
CA LEU A 19 -1.17 -9.12 6.67
C LEU A 19 -2.11 -9.45 5.51
N ALA A 20 -1.72 -9.12 4.28
CA ALA A 20 -2.53 -9.40 3.11
C ALA A 20 -2.84 -10.90 2.96
N SER A 21 -1.89 -11.77 3.33
CA SER A 21 -2.13 -13.21 3.29
C SER A 21 -3.16 -13.68 4.34
N VAL A 22 -3.17 -13.05 5.52
CA VAL A 22 -4.18 -13.29 6.56
C VAL A 22 -5.55 -12.81 6.10
N VAL A 23 -5.64 -11.58 5.55
CA VAL A 23 -6.92 -10.99 5.13
C VAL A 23 -7.54 -11.76 3.97
N LEU A 24 -6.72 -12.12 2.97
CA LEU A 24 -7.19 -12.80 1.76
C LEU A 24 -7.34 -14.33 1.93
N GLY A 25 -6.83 -14.89 3.03
CA GLY A 25 -6.83 -16.35 3.28
C GLY A 25 -5.98 -17.16 2.29
N ARG A 26 -5.08 -16.51 1.56
CA ARG A 26 -4.21 -17.13 0.55
C ARG A 26 -2.86 -16.42 0.53
N ARG A 27 -1.83 -17.04 -0.06
CA ARG A 27 -0.55 -16.37 -0.28
C ARG A 27 -0.78 -15.12 -1.15
N PHE A 28 -0.38 -13.97 -0.64
CA PHE A 28 -0.53 -12.70 -1.35
C PHE A 28 0.39 -12.60 -2.57
N THR A 29 -0.16 -12.03 -3.64
CA THR A 29 0.51 -11.58 -4.86
C THR A 29 0.17 -10.12 -5.10
N GLU A 30 1.12 -9.34 -5.61
CA GLU A 30 0.85 -7.94 -5.96
C GLU A 30 -0.17 -7.90 -7.11
N TYR A 31 -1.15 -6.99 -7.01
CA TYR A 31 -2.21 -6.80 -7.98
C TYR A 31 -1.62 -6.23 -9.27
N GLU A 32 -1.91 -6.89 -10.38
CA GLU A 32 -1.53 -6.46 -11.71
C GLU A 32 -2.79 -6.30 -12.57
N VAL A 33 -2.85 -5.20 -13.31
CA VAL A 33 -3.96 -4.94 -14.23
C VAL A 33 -3.79 -5.77 -15.50
N GLU A 34 -4.74 -6.66 -15.77
CA GLU A 34 -4.85 -7.35 -17.06
C GLU A 34 -5.47 -6.42 -18.11
N GLU A 35 -4.64 -5.74 -18.90
CA GLU A 35 -5.07 -4.72 -19.89
C GLU A 35 -6.21 -5.17 -20.82
N GLU A 36 -6.20 -6.44 -21.25
CA GLU A 36 -7.21 -6.98 -22.17
C GLU A 36 -8.60 -7.14 -21.53
N LYS A 37 -8.71 -7.07 -20.20
CA LYS A 37 -9.95 -7.25 -19.43
C LYS A 37 -10.18 -6.15 -18.39
N ALA A 38 -9.46 -5.04 -18.52
CA ALA A 38 -9.49 -3.96 -17.54
C ALA A 38 -10.91 -3.39 -17.40
N SER A 39 -11.37 -3.32 -16.15
CA SER A 39 -12.60 -2.64 -15.74
C SER A 39 -12.32 -1.18 -15.35
N ASP A 40 -13.37 -0.40 -15.10
CA ASP A 40 -13.23 0.98 -14.60
C ASP A 40 -12.43 1.04 -13.29
N THR A 41 -12.60 0.05 -12.40
CA THR A 41 -11.80 -0.09 -11.17
C THR A 41 -10.31 -0.28 -11.46
N ASP A 42 -9.98 -1.03 -12.51
CA ASP A 42 -8.59 -1.26 -12.92
C ASP A 42 -7.95 0.00 -13.49
N PHE A 43 -8.71 0.77 -14.27
CA PHE A 43 -8.26 2.06 -14.78
C PHE A 43 -8.04 3.06 -13.65
N LEU A 44 -8.95 3.13 -12.68
CA LEU A 44 -8.78 3.98 -11.50
C LEU A 44 -7.54 3.58 -10.69
N TYR A 45 -7.34 2.28 -10.46
CA TYR A 45 -6.14 1.79 -9.75
C TYR A 45 -4.84 2.14 -10.49
N ARG A 46 -4.81 2.03 -11.82
CA ARG A 46 -3.65 2.48 -12.61
C ARG A 46 -3.39 3.96 -12.42
N ASP A 47 -4.44 4.79 -12.48
CA ASP A 47 -4.31 6.24 -12.30
C ASP A 47 -3.78 6.60 -10.90
N ILE A 48 -4.21 5.87 -9.87
CA ILE A 48 -3.68 5.98 -8.49
C ILE A 48 -2.17 5.69 -8.46
N ILE A 49 -1.72 4.60 -9.09
CA ILE A 49 -0.29 4.23 -9.13
C ILE A 49 0.52 5.30 -9.88
N GLU A 50 0.03 5.74 -11.04
CA GLU A 50 0.69 6.81 -11.79
C GLU A 50 0.76 8.13 -11.03
N MET A 51 -0.24 8.46 -10.22
CA MET A 51 -0.23 9.64 -9.36
C MET A 51 0.87 9.53 -8.31
N ALA A 52 0.98 8.38 -7.64
CA ALA A 52 2.03 8.14 -6.66
C ALA A 52 3.44 8.21 -7.30
N ASP A 53 3.63 7.63 -8.48
CA ASP A 53 4.90 7.68 -9.23
C ASP A 53 5.30 9.12 -9.59
N LYS A 54 4.31 10.01 -9.77
CA LYS A 54 4.51 11.45 -10.04
C LYS A 54 4.69 12.29 -8.77
N GLY A 55 4.76 11.67 -7.60
CA GLY A 55 4.95 12.33 -6.30
C GLY A 55 3.65 12.78 -5.62
N LYS A 56 2.48 12.50 -6.20
CA LYS A 56 1.17 12.80 -5.60
C LYS A 56 0.71 11.67 -4.68
N ILE A 57 1.56 11.29 -3.73
CA ILE A 57 1.38 10.07 -2.92
C ILE A 57 0.16 10.21 -2.02
N ASN A 58 0.07 11.33 -1.28
CA ASN A 58 -1.07 11.63 -0.43
C ASN A 58 -2.39 11.70 -1.21
N GLU A 59 -2.42 12.34 -2.38
CA GLU A 59 -3.66 12.36 -3.18
C GLU A 59 -4.03 10.98 -3.73
N ALA A 60 -3.04 10.17 -4.14
CA ALA A 60 -3.27 8.81 -4.61
C ALA A 60 -3.85 7.91 -3.50
N GLU A 61 -3.28 7.98 -2.30
CA GLU A 61 -3.77 7.25 -1.14
C GLU A 61 -5.20 7.68 -0.75
N ASN A 62 -5.50 8.98 -0.78
CA ASN A 62 -6.85 9.45 -0.52
C ASN A 62 -7.85 8.84 -1.51
N ILE A 63 -7.58 8.88 -2.82
CA ILE A 63 -8.46 8.27 -3.84
C ILE A 63 -8.59 6.76 -3.63
N LEU A 64 -7.49 6.07 -3.32
CA LEU A 64 -7.52 4.65 -2.97
C LEU A 64 -8.50 4.38 -1.81
N LEU A 65 -8.43 5.17 -0.74
CA LEU A 65 -9.22 4.93 0.48
C LEU A 65 -10.67 5.44 0.38
N THR A 66 -10.94 6.49 -0.40
CA THR A 66 -12.27 7.14 -0.44
C THR A 66 -13.09 6.83 -1.68
N ASP A 67 -12.43 6.69 -2.84
CA ASP A 67 -13.11 6.67 -4.14
C ASP A 67 -13.18 5.27 -4.74
N MET A 68 -12.30 4.34 -4.31
CA MET A 68 -12.41 2.94 -4.71
C MET A 68 -13.59 2.24 -4.01
N ASP A 69 -14.24 1.33 -4.74
CA ASP A 69 -15.31 0.50 -4.17
C ASP A 69 -14.71 -0.53 -3.20
N GLN A 70 -14.82 -0.22 -1.90
CA GLN A 70 -14.33 -1.09 -0.83
C GLN A 70 -15.11 -2.43 -0.71
N SER A 71 -16.25 -2.56 -1.42
CA SER A 71 -16.98 -3.84 -1.50
C SER A 71 -16.47 -4.76 -2.61
N ASP A 72 -15.63 -4.25 -3.53
CA ASP A 72 -14.94 -5.05 -4.52
C ASP A 72 -13.97 -6.01 -3.80
N SER A 73 -14.07 -7.30 -4.12
CA SER A 73 -13.22 -8.33 -3.49
C SER A 73 -11.74 -8.16 -3.78
N ARG A 74 -11.39 -7.35 -4.79
CA ARG A 74 -10.02 -7.01 -5.18
C ARG A 74 -9.47 -5.78 -4.44
N TYR A 75 -10.33 -4.98 -3.80
CA TYR A 75 -9.94 -3.72 -3.15
C TYR A 75 -8.76 -3.91 -2.19
N LEU A 76 -8.83 -4.94 -1.34
CA LEU A 76 -7.77 -5.22 -0.38
C LEU A 76 -6.47 -5.65 -1.06
N GLU A 77 -6.56 -6.38 -2.16
CA GLU A 77 -5.37 -6.77 -2.94
C GLU A 77 -4.72 -5.54 -3.58
N MET A 78 -5.51 -4.64 -4.14
CA MET A 78 -5.07 -3.35 -4.70
C MET A 78 -4.44 -2.46 -3.63
N ALA A 79 -5.09 -2.28 -2.48
CA ALA A 79 -4.59 -1.40 -1.42
C ALA A 79 -3.27 -1.91 -0.81
N MET A 80 -3.16 -3.21 -0.55
CA MET A 80 -1.89 -3.82 -0.08
C MET A 80 -0.78 -3.70 -1.14
N SER A 81 -1.14 -3.81 -2.42
CA SER A 81 -0.20 -3.64 -3.53
C SER A 81 0.29 -2.21 -3.67
N PHE A 82 -0.58 -1.22 -3.44
CA PHE A 82 -0.23 0.19 -3.40
C PHE A 82 0.83 0.47 -2.33
N TYR A 83 0.65 0.00 -1.09
CA TYR A 83 1.64 0.19 -0.03
C TYR A 83 2.98 -0.50 -0.33
N ILE A 84 2.96 -1.68 -0.95
CA ILE A 84 4.20 -2.34 -1.42
C ILE A 84 4.86 -1.55 -2.55
N HIS A 85 4.08 -0.93 -3.43
CA HIS A 85 4.57 -0.11 -4.53
C HIS A 85 5.28 1.14 -4.04
N ILE A 86 4.63 1.96 -3.20
CA ILE A 86 5.23 3.21 -2.69
C ILE A 86 6.41 2.94 -1.76
N ASN A 87 6.46 1.77 -1.10
CA ASN A 87 7.61 1.35 -0.31
C ASN A 87 8.87 1.07 -1.17
N LYS A 88 8.76 1.00 -2.51
CA LYS A 88 9.93 0.89 -3.41
C LYS A 88 10.58 2.25 -3.68
N TYR A 89 9.91 3.37 -3.38
CA TYR A 89 10.47 4.70 -3.57
C TYR A 89 11.62 4.95 -2.59
N THR A 90 12.54 5.85 -2.93
CA THR A 90 13.64 6.22 -2.02
C THR A 90 13.13 7.15 -0.92
N ASP A 91 13.82 7.18 0.21
CA ASP A 91 13.46 8.07 1.33
C ASP A 91 13.50 9.54 0.93
N GLU A 92 14.43 9.94 0.05
CA GLU A 92 14.48 11.30 -0.48
C GLU A 92 13.26 11.64 -1.34
N PHE A 93 12.77 10.67 -2.15
CA PHE A 93 11.58 10.88 -2.96
C PHE A 93 10.32 11.01 -2.09
N LEU A 94 10.18 10.15 -1.08
CA LEU A 94 9.08 10.23 -0.12
C LEU A 94 9.11 11.59 0.59
N ALA A 95 10.25 11.94 1.19
CA ALA A 95 10.40 13.18 1.95
C ALA A 95 10.18 14.44 1.08
N ALA A 96 10.68 14.44 -0.16
CA ALA A 96 10.49 15.56 -1.09
C ALA A 96 9.02 15.77 -1.48
N ASN A 97 8.20 14.73 -1.37
CA ASN A 97 6.76 14.77 -1.66
C ASN A 97 5.90 14.76 -0.40
N GLY A 98 6.48 15.02 0.78
CA GLY A 98 5.76 15.11 2.04
C GLY A 98 5.15 13.79 2.48
N TYR A 99 5.88 12.69 2.27
CA TYR A 99 5.51 11.35 2.69
C TYR A 99 6.70 10.66 3.39
N SER A 100 6.45 9.55 4.08
CA SER A 100 7.47 8.88 4.91
C SER A 100 7.21 7.38 5.04
N ARG A 101 8.21 6.65 5.55
CA ARG A 101 8.06 5.22 5.91
C ARG A 101 7.02 5.01 7.01
N GLN A 102 6.93 5.98 7.93
CA GLN A 102 5.93 6.00 8.99
C GLN A 102 4.52 6.01 8.40
N GLU A 103 4.25 6.91 7.46
CA GLU A 103 2.92 7.03 6.83
C GLU A 103 2.51 5.76 6.06
N ILE A 104 3.46 5.06 5.44
CA ILE A 104 3.20 3.73 4.86
C ILE A 104 2.69 2.76 5.93
N LEU A 105 3.32 2.75 7.10
CA LEU A 105 2.91 1.86 8.19
C LEU A 105 1.56 2.25 8.78
N ASP A 106 1.36 3.54 9.04
CA ASP A 106 0.09 4.09 9.55
C ASP A 106 -1.08 3.71 8.62
N GLY A 107 -0.88 3.84 7.30
CA GLY A 107 -1.87 3.47 6.30
C GLY A 107 -2.18 1.97 6.26
N VAL A 108 -1.17 1.12 6.43
CA VAL A 108 -1.33 -0.34 6.51
C VAL A 108 -2.07 -0.75 7.79
N GLU A 109 -1.75 -0.13 8.93
CA GLU A 109 -2.44 -0.36 10.20
C GLU A 109 -3.91 0.05 10.12
N ALA A 110 -4.20 1.24 9.61
CA ALA A 110 -5.56 1.73 9.43
C ALA A 110 -6.38 0.79 8.51
N LEU A 111 -5.76 0.29 7.43
CA LEU A 111 -6.39 -0.68 6.55
C LEU A 111 -6.65 -2.02 7.26
N ALA A 112 -5.73 -2.49 8.11
CA ALA A 112 -5.92 -3.70 8.90
C ALA A 112 -7.08 -3.56 9.90
N GLU A 113 -7.12 -2.44 10.62
CA GLU A 113 -8.15 -2.14 11.61
C GLU A 113 -9.54 -2.08 10.96
N ALA A 114 -9.65 -1.39 9.82
CA ALA A 114 -10.89 -1.31 9.04
C ALA A 114 -11.42 -2.69 8.60
N ASN A 115 -10.53 -3.69 8.50
CA ASN A 115 -10.86 -5.06 8.15
C ASN A 115 -10.96 -6.00 9.37
N GLY A 116 -10.97 -5.44 10.58
CA GLY A 116 -11.19 -6.18 11.83
C GLY A 116 -9.97 -6.99 12.31
N ILE A 117 -8.78 -6.70 11.78
CA ILE A 117 -7.54 -7.37 12.17
C ILE A 117 -6.94 -6.59 13.34
N LYS A 118 -6.72 -7.29 14.45
CA LYS A 118 -6.23 -6.72 15.70
C LYS A 118 -4.82 -7.21 16.01
N GLY A 119 -4.06 -6.43 16.78
CA GLY A 119 -2.71 -6.80 17.20
C GLY A 119 -1.62 -6.41 16.19
N LEU A 120 -1.97 -5.55 15.25
CA LEU A 120 -1.03 -4.81 14.41
C LEU A 120 -0.87 -3.36 14.87
N ASP A 121 -1.59 -2.97 15.92
CA ASP A 121 -1.56 -1.62 16.49
C ASP A 121 -0.16 -1.35 17.09
N GLY A 122 0.47 -0.25 16.67
CA GLY A 122 1.77 0.21 17.19
C GLY A 122 3.00 -0.44 16.55
N LEU A 123 2.86 -1.05 15.36
CA LEU A 123 4.01 -1.40 14.51
C LEU A 123 4.69 -0.14 13.98
N SER A 124 3.87 0.83 13.64
CA SER A 124 4.25 2.17 13.24
C SER A 124 5.08 2.88 14.33
N ASP A 125 4.82 2.62 15.61
CA ASP A 125 5.61 3.15 16.75
C ASP A 125 7.05 2.59 16.84
N THR A 126 7.42 1.63 15.98
CA THR A 126 8.73 0.96 16.03
C THR A 126 9.78 1.50 15.05
N LEU A 127 9.40 2.47 14.20
CA LEU A 127 10.32 3.26 13.36
C LEU A 127 10.83 4.50 14.11
#